data_AF-A0A5C3QDE8-F1
#
_entry.id   AF-A0A5C3QDE8-F1
#
_cell.length_a   1.000
_cell.length_b   1.000
_cell.length_c   1.000
_cell.angle_alpha   90.00
_cell.angle_beta   90.00
_cell.angle_gamma   90.00
#
_symmetry.space_group_name_H-M   'P 1'
#
loop_
_entity.id
_entity.type
_entity.pdbx_description
1 polymer ?
#
loop_
_entity_poly.entity_id
_entity_poly.type
_entity_poly.pdbx_seq_one_letter_code
_entity_poly.pdbx_strand_id
1 'polypeptide(L)'
;MHGGNLEGLKLNCFSGELRVLEGCPRLKGLGLLLHKINLYPDVFVTDKPHEHLSKICITFTCSAGIGSCMKERKTARGKGRVMVEDVFEDLDLSTLVGLKEVKTNAVWWPTTDKQTKKNACYWPGISDKYAKRGLRLVDEEGVHWVPRMSARK
;
A
#
# COMPACT_ATOMS: atom_id res chain seq x y z
N MET A 1 27.88 -9.41 -4.55
CA MET A 1 26.55 -8.84 -4.22
C MET A 1 26.51 -7.40 -4.72
N HIS A 2 25.55 -7.04 -5.59
CA HIS A 2 25.49 -5.71 -6.25
C HIS A 2 24.49 -4.72 -5.59
N GLY A 3 23.87 -5.08 -4.45
CA GLY A 3 22.78 -4.31 -3.83
C GLY A 3 23.18 -2.96 -3.21
N GLY A 4 24.47 -2.73 -2.94
CA GLY A 4 24.93 -1.54 -2.21
C GLY A 4 24.64 -0.19 -2.88
N ASN A 5 24.44 -0.17 -4.20
CA ASN A 5 24.13 1.03 -4.99
C ASN A 5 22.79 0.93 -5.74
N LEU A 6 21.99 -0.10 -5.47
CA LEU A 6 20.72 -0.27 -6.17
C LEU A 6 19.72 0.77 -5.67
N GLU A 7 19.31 1.70 -6.53
CA GLU A 7 18.35 2.76 -6.18
C GLU A 7 16.90 2.38 -6.50
N GLY A 8 16.69 1.43 -7.41
CA GLY A 8 15.37 1.00 -7.84
C GLY A 8 15.32 -0.52 -8.01
N LEU A 9 14.25 -1.13 -7.50
CA LEU A 9 14.03 -2.57 -7.60
C LEU A 9 12.58 -2.85 -7.99
N LYS A 10 12.37 -3.77 -8.93
CA LYS A 10 11.04 -4.30 -9.26
C LYS A 10 11.04 -5.80 -9.02
N LEU A 11 10.12 -6.27 -8.20
CA LEU A 11 9.97 -7.68 -7.85
C LEU A 11 8.61 -8.20 -8.28
N ASN A 12 8.61 -9.42 -8.80
CA ASN A 12 7.40 -10.20 -8.97
C ASN A 12 7.22 -11.07 -7.73
N CYS A 13 6.40 -10.60 -6.79
CA CYS A 13 6.25 -11.21 -5.48
C CYS A 13 5.06 -12.17 -5.49
N PHE A 14 5.37 -13.46 -5.34
CA PHE A 14 4.36 -14.51 -5.31
C PHE A 14 3.92 -14.88 -3.88
N SER A 15 4.81 -14.73 -2.90
CA SER A 15 4.57 -14.72 -1.44
C SER A 15 5.91 -14.75 -0.71
N GLY A 16 6.06 -14.02 0.42
CA GLY A 16 7.21 -14.19 1.32
C GLY A 16 7.73 -12.89 1.93
N GLU A 17 8.55 -13.03 2.98
CA GLU A 17 9.28 -11.94 3.65
C GLU A 17 10.16 -11.17 2.64
N LEU A 18 10.11 -9.84 2.71
CA LEU A 18 10.83 -8.98 1.78
C LEU A 18 12.20 -8.58 2.33
N ARG A 19 13.06 -9.56 2.60
CA ARG A 19 14.44 -9.33 3.13
C ARG A 19 15.36 -8.55 2.20
N VAL A 20 14.90 -8.19 0.99
CA VAL A 20 15.68 -7.41 0.04
C VAL A 20 16.01 -6.01 0.56
N LEU A 21 15.19 -5.46 1.46
CA LEU A 21 15.43 -4.15 2.06
C LEU A 21 16.68 -4.15 2.95
N GLU A 22 17.02 -5.27 3.58
CA GLU A 22 18.26 -5.43 4.36
C GLU A 22 19.49 -5.45 3.45
N GLY A 23 19.37 -6.05 2.27
CA GLY A 23 20.45 -6.17 1.30
C GLY A 23 20.65 -4.93 0.42
N CYS A 24 19.73 -3.96 0.46
CA CYS A 24 19.70 -2.79 -0.42
C CYS A 24 19.43 -1.50 0.38
N PRO A 25 20.32 -1.09 1.28
CA PRO A 25 20.07 0.04 2.19
C PRO A 25 19.90 1.39 1.48
N ARG A 26 20.41 1.54 0.25
CA ARG A 26 20.29 2.76 -0.58
C ARG A 26 19.09 2.74 -1.52
N LEU A 27 18.21 1.75 -1.40
CA LEU A 27 17.04 1.64 -2.26
C LEU A 27 16.14 2.86 -2.08
N LYS A 28 15.84 3.57 -3.17
CA LYS A 28 14.96 4.73 -3.17
C LYS A 28 13.54 4.39 -3.61
N GLY A 29 13.39 3.39 -4.48
CA GLY A 29 12.12 2.94 -5.03
C GLY A 29 11.99 1.42 -5.06
N LEU A 30 10.86 0.92 -4.58
CA LEU A 30 10.50 -0.50 -4.63
C LEU A 30 9.19 -0.69 -5.39
N GLY A 31 9.22 -1.47 -6.47
CA GLY A 31 8.03 -1.91 -7.19
C GLY A 31 7.72 -3.37 -6.88
N LEU A 32 6.49 -3.66 -6.48
CA LEU A 32 5.97 -5.00 -6.22
C LEU A 32 4.85 -5.29 -7.20
N LEU A 33 5.01 -6.36 -7.97
CA LEU A 33 3.97 -6.93 -8.81
C LEU A 33 3.37 -8.14 -8.07
N LEU A 34 2.08 -8.09 -7.78
CA LEU A 34 1.37 -9.09 -6.97
C LEU A 34 0.26 -9.77 -7.77
N HIS A 35 0.33 -11.10 -7.86
CA HIS A 35 -0.71 -11.91 -8.51
C HIS A 35 -1.88 -12.24 -7.60
N LYS A 36 -1.71 -12.07 -6.29
CA LYS A 36 -2.73 -12.36 -5.26
C LYS A 36 -2.64 -11.28 -4.18
N ILE A 37 -3.76 -10.99 -3.52
CA ILE A 37 -3.76 -10.23 -2.26
C ILE A 37 -3.13 -11.11 -1.17
N ASN A 38 -1.80 -11.09 -1.07
CA ASN A 38 -1.09 -11.84 -0.06
C ASN A 38 0.17 -11.10 0.37
N LEU A 39 -0.03 -9.86 0.86
CA LEU A 39 0.98 -9.18 1.66
C LEU A 39 0.70 -9.48 3.13
N TYR A 40 1.76 -9.75 3.88
CA TYR A 40 1.69 -9.79 5.32
C TYR A 40 1.83 -8.36 5.87
N PRO A 41 1.20 -8.03 7.00
CA PRO A 41 1.32 -6.71 7.63
C PRO A 41 2.77 -6.25 7.82
N ASP A 42 3.64 -7.18 8.20
CA ASP A 42 5.05 -6.97 8.55
C ASP A 42 6.03 -7.11 7.38
N VAL A 43 5.53 -7.28 6.14
CA VAL A 43 6.38 -7.56 4.96
C VAL A 43 7.47 -6.51 4.68
N PHE A 44 7.29 -5.28 5.16
CA PHE A 44 8.23 -4.17 5.01
C PHE A 44 9.05 -3.87 6.27
N VAL A 45 8.81 -4.59 7.36
CA VAL A 45 9.55 -4.42 8.60
C VAL A 45 10.98 -4.90 8.37
N THR A 46 11.93 -4.12 8.87
CA THR A 46 13.36 -4.35 8.73
C THR A 46 14.03 -4.23 10.08
N ASP A 47 15.12 -4.97 10.31
CA ASP A 47 15.88 -4.90 11.56
C ASP A 47 16.41 -3.50 11.88
N LYS A 48 16.70 -2.71 10.84
CA LYS A 48 17.18 -1.33 10.94
C LYS A 48 16.27 -0.39 10.16
N PRO A 49 16.08 0.87 10.62
CA PRO A 49 15.34 1.86 9.86
C PRO A 49 15.90 2.05 8.45
N HIS A 50 15.01 2.09 7.45
CA HIS A 50 15.38 2.30 6.06
C HIS A 50 15.18 3.77 5.68
N GLU A 51 16.27 4.53 5.58
CA GLU A 51 16.25 5.99 5.43
C GLU A 51 16.04 6.47 3.99
N HIS A 52 16.41 5.66 3.00
CA HIS A 52 16.43 6.11 1.60
C HIS A 52 15.18 5.73 0.79
N LEU A 53 14.41 4.74 1.25
CA LEU A 53 13.26 4.23 0.52
C LEU A 53 12.14 5.26 0.59
N SER A 54 11.93 5.99 -0.49
CA SER A 54 10.99 7.11 -0.55
C SER A 54 9.66 6.74 -1.20
N LYS A 55 9.67 5.67 -2.02
CA LYS A 55 8.50 5.27 -2.81
C LYS A 55 8.34 3.75 -2.87
N ILE A 56 7.13 3.28 -2.61
CA ILE A 56 6.70 1.91 -2.87
C ILE A 56 5.59 1.95 -3.93
N CYS A 57 5.70 1.12 -4.96
CA CYS A 57 4.66 0.91 -5.97
C CYS A 57 4.15 -0.53 -5.84
N ILE A 58 2.86 -0.73 -5.60
CA ILE A 58 2.23 -2.05 -5.48
C ILE A 58 1.20 -2.20 -6.60
N THR A 59 1.46 -3.08 -7.54
CA THR A 59 0.58 -3.35 -8.68
C THR A 59 -0.01 -4.74 -8.55
N PHE A 60 -1.34 -4.83 -8.50
CA PHE A 60 -2.06 -6.09 -8.54
C PHE A 60 -2.36 -6.47 -9.99
N THR A 61 -1.97 -7.67 -10.41
CA THR A 61 -2.14 -8.16 -11.79
C THR A 61 -3.42 -8.96 -12.02
N CYS A 62 -4.08 -9.42 -10.95
CA CYS A 62 -5.40 -10.02 -11.09
C CYS A 62 -6.45 -8.93 -11.29
N SER A 63 -7.62 -9.31 -11.86
CA SER A 63 -8.82 -8.45 -12.00
C SER A 63 -9.34 -7.87 -10.67
N ALA A 64 -8.70 -8.24 -9.57
CA ALA A 64 -8.61 -7.57 -8.29
C ALA A 64 -8.55 -6.03 -8.30
N GLY A 65 -7.87 -5.45 -9.28
CA GLY A 65 -7.43 -4.06 -9.25
C GLY A 65 -8.52 -3.00 -9.27
N ILE A 66 -9.79 -3.33 -9.56
CA ILE A 66 -10.88 -2.35 -9.54
C ILE A 66 -12.10 -2.98 -8.87
N GLY A 67 -12.20 -2.81 -7.55
CA GLY A 67 -13.43 -3.09 -6.78
C GLY A 67 -13.79 -4.57 -6.57
N SER A 68 -12.93 -5.54 -6.90
CA SER A 68 -13.25 -6.95 -6.68
C SER A 68 -12.02 -7.85 -6.63
N CYS A 69 -11.42 -7.99 -5.46
CA CYS A 69 -10.74 -9.23 -5.15
C CYS A 69 -11.19 -9.76 -3.79
N MET A 70 -12.22 -10.59 -3.90
CA MET A 70 -12.70 -11.41 -2.81
C MET A 70 -11.76 -12.61 -2.68
N LYS A 71 -11.00 -12.67 -1.59
CA LYS A 71 -10.49 -13.96 -1.10
C LYS A 71 -10.94 -14.18 0.31
N GLU A 72 -11.57 -15.32 0.55
CA GLU A 72 -11.80 -15.84 1.90
C GLU A 72 -10.43 -16.18 2.50
N ARG A 73 -9.99 -15.41 3.48
CA ARG A 73 -8.83 -15.72 4.33
C ARG A 73 -9.41 -16.14 5.68
N LYS A 74 -9.02 -17.31 6.19
CA LYS A 74 -9.30 -17.64 7.59
C LYS A 74 -8.48 -16.69 8.45
N THR A 75 -9.11 -15.65 8.99
CA THR A 75 -8.50 -14.83 10.03
C THR A 75 -8.70 -15.56 11.37
N ALA A 76 -7.96 -15.18 12.40
CA ALA A 76 -8.16 -15.71 13.76
C ALA A 76 -9.60 -15.49 14.30
N ARG A 77 -10.42 -14.69 13.59
CA ARG A 77 -11.84 -14.39 13.89
C ARG A 77 -12.84 -15.17 13.03
N GLY A 78 -12.41 -16.10 12.17
CA GLY A 78 -13.28 -16.93 11.32
C GLY A 78 -12.97 -16.86 9.81
N LYS A 79 -13.80 -17.52 8.98
CA LYS A 79 -13.76 -17.37 7.51
C LYS A 79 -14.21 -15.95 7.15
N GLY A 80 -13.27 -15.03 6.94
CA GLY A 80 -13.55 -13.65 6.53
C GLY A 80 -13.05 -13.40 5.11
N ARG A 81 -13.74 -12.55 4.36
CA ARG A 81 -13.20 -12.02 3.09
C ARG A 81 -12.14 -10.99 3.46
N VAL A 82 -10.92 -11.15 2.96
CA VAL A 82 -9.88 -10.11 3.05
C VAL A 82 -9.98 -9.24 1.81
N MET A 83 -10.24 -7.96 2.05
CA MET A 83 -10.27 -6.93 1.03
C MET A 83 -8.87 -6.34 0.88
N VAL A 84 -8.61 -5.65 -0.24
CA VAL A 84 -7.30 -4.99 -0.45
C VAL A 84 -7.11 -3.89 0.57
N GLU A 85 -8.19 -3.18 0.87
CA GLU A 85 -8.27 -2.12 1.86
C GLU A 85 -7.73 -2.59 3.22
N ASP A 86 -8.13 -3.78 3.67
CA ASP A 86 -7.64 -4.37 4.93
C ASP A 86 -6.12 -4.56 4.90
N VAL A 87 -5.57 -5.00 3.77
CA VAL A 87 -4.13 -5.18 3.63
C VAL A 87 -3.39 -3.85 3.78
N PHE A 88 -3.84 -2.80 3.08
CA PHE A 88 -3.19 -1.48 3.17
C PHE A 88 -3.40 -0.83 4.53
N GLU A 89 -4.54 -1.06 5.18
CA GLU A 89 -4.78 -0.56 6.54
C GLU A 89 -3.80 -1.17 7.55
N ASP A 90 -3.48 -2.46 7.38
CA ASP A 90 -2.65 -3.23 8.31
C ASP A 90 -1.14 -3.17 8.00
N LEU A 91 -0.71 -2.59 6.87
CA LEU A 91 0.72 -2.53 6.54
C LEU A 91 1.52 -1.76 7.61
N ASP A 92 2.50 -2.47 8.18
CA ASP A 92 3.50 -1.86 9.03
C ASP A 92 4.62 -1.27 8.15
N LEU A 93 4.72 0.05 8.22
CA LEU A 93 5.70 0.86 7.50
C LEU A 93 6.60 1.61 8.50
N SER A 94 6.59 1.22 9.78
CA SER A 94 7.24 1.95 10.88
C SER A 94 8.76 2.04 10.71
N THR A 95 9.39 1.03 10.13
CA THR A 95 10.84 1.00 9.90
C THR A 95 11.24 1.78 8.64
N LEU A 96 10.31 2.15 7.78
CA LEU A 96 10.56 2.87 6.54
C LEU A 96 10.50 4.38 6.74
N VAL A 97 11.43 4.90 7.55
CA VAL A 97 11.43 6.32 7.98
C VAL A 97 11.58 7.33 6.84
N GLY A 98 12.19 6.91 5.72
CA GLY A 98 12.34 7.74 4.52
C GLY A 98 11.12 7.73 3.59
N LEU A 99 10.13 6.88 3.86
CA LEU A 99 9.00 6.67 2.96
C LEU A 99 8.14 7.93 2.88
N LYS A 100 7.73 8.28 1.67
CA LYS A 100 6.89 9.45 1.39
C LYS A 100 5.65 9.08 0.59
N GLU A 101 5.73 8.02 -0.20
CA GLU A 101 4.68 7.68 -1.16
C GLU A 101 4.48 6.17 -1.27
N VAL A 102 3.21 5.76 -1.21
CA VAL A 102 2.75 4.43 -1.58
C VAL A 102 1.80 4.59 -2.75
N LYS A 103 2.17 4.02 -3.88
CA LYS A 103 1.41 4.03 -5.14
C LYS A 103 0.77 2.67 -5.37
N THR A 104 -0.49 2.61 -5.75
CA THR A 104 -1.12 1.34 -6.14
C THR A 104 -2.23 1.51 -7.16
N ASN A 105 -2.44 0.48 -7.98
CA ASN A 105 -3.56 0.43 -8.93
C ASN A 105 -4.88 -0.05 -8.31
N ALA A 106 -4.89 -0.44 -7.03
CA ALA A 106 -6.10 -0.93 -6.35
C ALA A 106 -6.94 0.18 -5.73
N VAL A 107 -6.37 1.38 -5.60
CA VAL A 107 -7.04 2.52 -4.98
C VAL A 107 -8.20 2.98 -5.86
N TRP A 108 -9.33 3.23 -5.22
CA TRP A 108 -10.47 3.87 -5.86
C TRP A 108 -10.90 5.10 -5.06
N TRP A 109 -10.77 6.28 -5.69
CA TRP A 109 -11.18 7.54 -5.09
C TRP A 109 -12.66 7.83 -5.37
N PRO A 110 -13.47 8.14 -4.35
CA PRO A 110 -14.85 8.54 -4.57
C PRO A 110 -14.86 9.91 -5.25
N THR A 111 -15.64 10.04 -6.32
CA THR A 111 -15.74 11.29 -7.09
C THR A 111 -16.97 12.13 -6.70
N THR A 112 -17.86 11.55 -5.88
CA THR A 112 -19.10 12.18 -5.41
C THR A 112 -19.33 11.95 -3.91
N ASP A 113 -20.06 12.86 -3.26
CA ASP A 113 -20.38 12.74 -1.84
C ASP A 113 -21.22 11.50 -1.52
N LYS A 114 -22.10 11.09 -2.46
CA LYS A 114 -22.90 9.88 -2.33
C LYS A 114 -22.04 8.62 -2.26
N GLN A 115 -20.93 8.58 -3.00
CA GLN A 115 -19.97 7.48 -2.96
C GLN A 115 -19.17 7.46 -1.65
N THR A 116 -18.84 8.64 -1.11
CA THR A 116 -18.12 8.78 0.16
C THR A 116 -18.98 8.33 1.35
N LYS A 117 -20.30 8.59 1.31
CA LYS A 117 -21.24 8.24 2.40
C LYS A 117 -21.66 6.77 2.42
N LYS A 118 -21.44 6.02 1.33
CA LYS A 118 -21.70 4.58 1.30
C LYS A 118 -20.56 3.90 2.06
N ASN A 119 -20.85 2.96 2.97
CA ASN A 119 -19.88 2.10 3.69
C ASN A 119 -19.02 1.20 2.76
N ALA A 120 -18.84 1.59 1.50
CA ALA A 120 -18.17 0.86 0.44
C ALA A 120 -16.85 1.52 0.03
N CYS A 121 -16.48 2.69 0.58
CA CYS A 121 -15.25 3.39 0.22
C CYS A 121 -14.37 3.63 1.47
N TYR A 122 -13.45 2.70 1.74
CA TYR A 122 -12.52 2.78 2.87
C TYR A 122 -11.22 3.54 2.54
N TRP A 123 -10.90 3.69 1.25
CA TRP A 123 -9.67 4.33 0.77
C TRP A 123 -9.42 5.75 1.33
N PRO A 124 -10.42 6.65 1.46
CA PRO A 124 -10.22 7.94 2.12
C PRO A 124 -9.65 7.82 3.54
N GLY A 125 -10.20 6.90 4.35
CA GLY A 125 -9.75 6.70 5.74
C GLY A 125 -8.33 6.16 5.82
N ILE A 126 -7.95 5.24 4.92
CA ILE A 126 -6.58 4.72 4.80
C ILE A 126 -5.64 5.84 4.38
N SER A 127 -6.02 6.65 3.40
CA SER A 127 -5.24 7.80 2.93
C SER A 127 -5.00 8.81 4.06
N ASP A 128 -6.03 9.12 4.85
CA ASP A 128 -5.92 10.02 6.00
C ASP A 128 -5.00 9.45 7.09
N LYS A 129 -5.05 8.13 7.34
CA LYS A 129 -4.12 7.44 8.26
C LYS A 129 -2.67 7.55 7.78
N TYR A 130 -2.44 7.40 6.48
CA TYR A 130 -1.11 7.55 5.87
C TYR A 130 -0.64 9.01 5.97
N ALA A 131 -1.51 9.97 5.66
CA ALA A 131 -1.20 11.40 5.71
C ALA A 131 -0.78 11.86 7.12
N LYS A 132 -1.41 11.34 8.18
CA LYS A 132 -0.99 11.59 9.58
C LYS A 132 0.44 11.17 9.88
N ARG A 133 1.00 10.24 9.09
CA ARG A 133 2.39 9.77 9.17
C ARG A 133 3.33 10.49 8.20
N GLY A 134 2.84 11.51 7.48
CA GLY A 134 3.60 12.17 6.41
C GLY A 134 3.68 11.36 5.10
N LEU A 135 2.87 10.31 4.95
CA LEU A 135 2.83 9.46 3.77
C LEU A 135 1.68 9.84 2.84
N ARG A 136 1.91 9.77 1.53
CA ARG A 136 0.85 9.89 0.51
C ARG A 136 0.49 8.53 -0.05
N LEU A 137 -0.78 8.16 0.05
CA LEU A 137 -1.36 7.08 -0.72
C LEU A 137 -1.86 7.65 -2.06
N VAL A 138 -1.36 7.11 -3.16
CA VAL A 138 -1.70 7.57 -4.51
C VAL A 138 -2.18 6.42 -5.38
N ASP A 139 -3.06 6.71 -6.33
CA ASP A 139 -3.50 5.75 -7.34
C ASP A 139 -2.45 5.54 -8.46
N GLU A 140 -2.82 4.77 -9.49
CA GLU A 140 -1.94 4.48 -10.63
C GLU A 140 -1.59 5.74 -11.45
N GLU A 141 -2.40 6.78 -11.42
CA GLU A 141 -2.14 8.06 -12.08
C GLU A 141 -1.35 9.03 -11.19
N GLY A 142 -1.13 8.67 -9.92
CA GLY A 142 -0.46 9.54 -8.94
C GLY A 142 -1.40 10.54 -8.27
N VAL A 143 -2.71 10.37 -8.43
CA VAL A 143 -3.72 11.18 -7.73
C VAL A 143 -3.86 10.66 -6.31
N HIS A 144 -3.99 11.57 -5.35
CA HIS A 144 -4.23 11.26 -3.95
C HIS A 144 -5.59 11.78 -3.50
N TRP A 145 -6.10 11.22 -2.41
CA TRP A 145 -7.30 11.74 -1.77
C TRP A 145 -7.06 13.17 -1.27
N VAL A 146 -7.94 14.07 -1.69
CA VAL A 146 -8.05 15.41 -1.12
C VAL A 146 -9.48 15.51 -0.57
N PRO A 147 -9.65 15.68 0.75
CA PRO A 147 -10.98 15.92 1.31
C PRO A 147 -11.62 17.12 0.61
N ARG A 148 -12.73 16.90 -0.09
CA ARG A 148 -13.53 18.01 -0.59
C ARG A 148 -14.10 18.68 0.64
N MET A 149 -13.58 19.86 0.99
CA MET A 149 -14.15 20.64 2.08
C MET A 149 -15.64 20.77 1.84
N SER A 150 -16.46 20.23 2.74
CA SER A 150 -17.85 20.65 2.88
C SER A 150 -17.83 22.16 2.91
N ALA A 151 -18.45 22.79 1.90
CA ALA A 151 -18.55 24.24 1.79
C ALA A 151 -18.87 24.80 3.18
N ARG A 152 -18.01 25.72 3.66
CA ARG A 152 -18.29 26.48 4.87
C ARG A 152 -19.67 27.14 4.69
N LYS A 153 -20.45 27.06 5.77
CA LYS A 153 -21.78 27.65 5.98
C LYS A 153 -22.06 28.93 5.22
#